data_AF-A0A9D1H214-F1
#
_entry.id   AF-A0A9D1H214-F1
#
_cell.length_a   1.000
_cell.length_b   1.000
_cell.length_c   1.000
_cell.angle_alpha   90.00
_cell.angle_beta   90.00
_cell.angle_gamma   90.00
#
_symmetry.space_group_name_H-M   'P 1'
#
loop_
_entity.id
_entity.type
_entity.pdbx_description
1 polymer ?
#
loop_
_entity_poly.entity_id
_entity_poly.type
_entity_poly.pdbx_seq_one_letter_code
_entity_poly.pdbx_strand_id
1 'polypeptide(L)' 'MKITLKFLGLDSWERPVYRDETGTLWKDVDPRREFAPDLCTSNGNLFDGEPDVPMSYVKKYKDAEIQFVPERVVWD' A
#
# COMPACT_ATOMS: atom_id res chain seq x y z
N MET A 1 9.48 -6.14 -12.27
CA MET A 1 8.00 -6.21 -12.44
C MET A 1 7.44 -4.86 -12.04
N LYS A 2 6.34 -4.40 -12.63
CA LYS A 2 5.69 -3.15 -12.22
C LYS A 2 4.36 -3.45 -11.55
N ILE A 3 4.05 -2.77 -10.44
CA ILE A 3 2.77 -2.86 -9.74
C ILE A 3 2.11 -1.48 -9.71
N THR A 4 0.87 -1.41 -10.18
CA THR A 4 0.05 -0.21 -10.16
C THR A 4 -0.81 -0.21 -8.90
N LEU A 5 -0.68 0.80 -8.05
CA LEU A 5 -1.43 0.97 -6.81
C LEU A 5 -2.41 2.14 -6.94
N LYS A 6 -3.69 1.83 -7.11
CA LYS A 6 -4.76 2.82 -7.22
C LYS A 6 -5.24 3.23 -5.83
N PHE A 7 -5.16 4.52 -5.53
CA PHE A 7 -5.63 5.05 -4.26
C PHE A 7 -7.15 4.84 -4.09
N LEU A 8 -7.56 4.33 -2.93
CA LEU A 8 -8.97 4.10 -2.59
C LEU A 8 -9.48 5.07 -1.52
N GLY A 9 -8.60 5.54 -0.63
CA GLY A 9 -8.98 6.37 0.51
C GLY A 9 -8.02 6.18 1.69
N LEU A 10 -8.34 6.81 2.80
CA LEU A 10 -7.65 6.65 4.08
C LEU A 10 -8.45 5.70 4.96
N ASP A 11 -7.79 4.76 5.64
CA ASP A 11 -8.44 3.91 6.64
C ASP A 11 -8.73 4.68 7.95
N SER A 12 -9.34 4.00 8.92
CA SER A 12 -9.66 4.56 10.24
C SER A 12 -8.47 5.09 11.06
N TRP A 13 -7.24 4.81 10.64
CA TRP A 13 -5.99 5.31 11.23
C TRP A 13 -5.29 6.34 10.33
N GLU A 14 -6.01 6.89 9.36
CA GLU A 14 -5.52 7.87 8.38
C GLU A 14 -4.38 7.33 7.51
N ARG A 15 -4.27 6.00 7.35
CA ARG A 15 -3.27 5.38 6.48
C ARG A 15 -3.82 5.26 5.06
N PRO A 16 -3.04 5.64 4.02
CA PRO A 16 -3.44 5.45 2.64
C PRO A 16 -3.65 3.98 2.28
N VAL A 17 -4.82 3.68 1.72
CA VAL A 17 -5.17 2.36 1.19
C VAL A 17 -5.16 2.40 -0.33
N TYR A 18 -4.45 1.47 -0.94
CA TYR A 18 -4.35 1.28 -2.38
C TYR A 18 -4.84 -0.10 -2.78
N ARG A 19 -5.26 -0.26 -4.04
CA ARG A 19 -5.58 -1.54 -4.65
C ARG A 19 -4.70 -1.81 -5.85
N ASP A 20 -4.17 -3.02 -5.93
CA ASP A 20 -3.43 -3.47 -7.10
C ASP A 20 -4.32 -4.11 -8.19
N GLU A 21 -3.71 -4.45 -9.32
CA GLU A 21 -4.40 -5.05 -10.47
C GLU A 21 -4.99 -6.44 -10.18
N THR A 22 -4.54 -7.12 -9.13
CA THR A 22 -5.06 -8.41 -8.69
C THR A 22 -6.18 -8.29 -7.64
N GLY A 23 -6.47 -7.07 -7.19
CA GLY A 23 -7.49 -6.79 -6.18
C GLY A 23 -6.96 -6.85 -4.74
N THR A 24 -5.65 -7.02 -4.53
CA THR A 24 -5.04 -6.95 -3.20
C THR A 24 -5.00 -5.51 -2.71
N LEU A 25 -5.39 -5.33 -1.46
CA LEU A 25 -5.30 -4.06 -0.75
C LEU A 25 -3.94 -3.93 -0.08
N TRP A 26 -3.33 -2.77 -0.30
CA TRP A 26 -2.03 -2.39 0.24
C TRP A 26 -2.20 -1.12 1.07
N LYS A 27 -1.62 -1.12 2.27
CA LYS A 27 -1.61 0.02 3.19
C LYS A 27 -0.21 0.57 3.27
N ASP A 28 -0.03 1.87 3.05
CA ASP A 28 1.22 2.54 3.40
C ASP A 28 1.19 2.83 4.90
N VAL A 29 1.98 2.07 5.67
CA VAL A 29 2.05 2.19 7.13
C VAL A 29 3.06 3.24 7.59
N ASP A 30 3.85 3.77 6.65
CA ASP A 30 4.79 4.86 6.88
C ASP A 30 4.66 5.97 5.81
N PRO A 31 3.49 6.63 5.71
CA PRO A 31 3.21 7.62 4.67
C PRO A 31 3.86 8.98 4.95
N ARG A 32 5.03 9.02 5.60
CA ARG A 32 5.79 10.27 5.80
C ARG A 32 6.44 10.71 4.49
N ARG A 33 6.36 12.01 4.18
CA ARG A 33 6.84 12.60 2.91
C ARG A 33 8.32 12.32 2.61
N GLU A 34 9.16 12.26 3.64
CA GLU A 34 10.61 12.02 3.51
C GLU A 34 11.00 10.54 3.49
N PHE A 35 10.06 9.62 3.74
CA PHE A 35 10.31 8.19 3.84
C PHE A 35 9.83 7.47 2.58
N ALA A 36 10.48 6.36 2.24
CA ALA A 36 9.98 5.45 1.22
C ALA A 36 8.65 4.83 1.68
N PRO A 37 7.76 4.42 0.75
CA PRO A 37 6.53 3.73 1.13
C PRO A 37 6.82 2.41 1.86
N ASP A 38 6.12 2.17 2.96
CA ASP A 38 6.16 0.91 3.68
C ASP A 38 4.81 0.20 3.51
N LEU A 39 4.74 -0.68 2.51
CA LEU A 39 3.48 -1.28 2.08
C LEU A 39 3.23 -2.62 2.75
N CYS A 40 2.08 -2.75 3.40
CA CYS A 40 1.59 -4.01 3.96
C CYS A 40 0.28 -4.44 3.30
N THR A 41 0.06 -5.75 3.13
CA THR A 41 -1.28 -6.25 2.79
C THR A 41 -2.27 -5.90 3.90
N SER A 42 -3.56 -5.83 3.58
CA SER A 42 -4.60 -5.70 4.60
C SER A 42 -5.13 -7.07 5.04
N ASN A 43 -5.25 -7.30 6.34
CA ASN A 43 -5.81 -8.53 6.89
C ASN A 43 -7.26 -8.74 6.38
N GLY A 44 -7.53 -9.94 5.86
CA GLY A 44 -8.81 -10.26 5.21
C GLY A 44 -9.11 -9.45 3.94
N ASN A 45 -8.11 -8.71 3.41
CA ASN A 45 -8.28 -7.80 2.28
C ASN A 45 -9.39 -6.75 2.49
N LEU A 46 -9.59 -6.32 3.75
CA LEU A 46 -10.62 -5.36 4.15
C LEU A 46 -10.07 -3.93 4.14
N PHE A 47 -10.92 -2.95 3.87
CA PHE A 47 -10.49 -1.54 3.83
C PHE A 47 -9.93 -1.08 5.19
N ASP A 48 -10.65 -1.35 6.28
CA ASP A 48 -10.24 -1.06 7.66
C ASP A 48 -9.55 -2.24 8.35
N GLY A 49 -9.11 -3.25 7.60
CA GLY A 49 -8.32 -4.35 8.14
C GLY A 49 -6.98 -3.84 8.69
N GLU A 50 -6.43 -4.53 9.69
CA GLU A 50 -5.07 -4.22 10.14
C GLU A 50 -4.03 -4.55 9.05
N PRO A 51 -2.90 -3.82 9.00
CA PRO A 51 -1.75 -4.23 8.21
C PRO A 51 -1.29 -5.64 8.58
N ASP A 52 -0.96 -6.46 7.59
CA ASP A 52 -0.66 -7.89 7.75
C ASP A 52 0.77 -8.22 7.30
N VAL A 53 0.98 -8.46 6.00
CA VAL A 53 2.28 -8.89 5.47
C VAL A 53 2.99 -7.74 4.74
N PRO A 54 4.20 -7.34 5.15
CA PRO A 54 5.02 -6.38 4.42
C PRO A 54 5.31 -6.86 2.99
N MET A 55 5.22 -5.96 2.01
CA MET A 55 5.50 -6.26 0.61
C MET A 55 6.91 -6.82 0.41
N SER A 56 7.87 -6.35 1.21
CA SER A 56 9.26 -6.81 1.21
C SER A 56 9.42 -8.31 1.53
N TYR A 57 8.44 -8.92 2.20
CA TYR A 57 8.46 -10.35 2.57
C TYR A 57 7.82 -11.23 1.49
N VAL A 58 7.09 -10.63 0.55
CA VAL A 58 6.44 -11.33 -0.54
C VAL A 58 7.42 -11.43 -1.71
N LYS A 59 7.96 -12.63 -1.96
CA LYS A 59 8.97 -12.89 -3.02
C LYS A 59 8.60 -12.33 -4.40
N LYS A 60 7.30 -12.32 -4.73
CA LYS A 60 6.78 -11.77 -5.99
C LYS A 60 7.10 -10.28 -6.16
N TYR A 61 7.17 -9.52 -5.07
CA TYR A 61 7.28 -8.05 -5.07
C TYR A 61 8.66 -7.51 -4.65
N LYS A 62 9.63 -8.39 -4.36
CA LYS A 62 10.94 -8.00 -3.82
C LYS A 62 11.66 -6.90 -4.61
N ASP A 63 11.53 -6.94 -5.94
CA ASP A 63 12.14 -5.98 -6.87
C ASP A 63 11.06 -5.33 -7.77
N ALA A 64 9.85 -5.13 -7.23
CA ALA A 64 8.77 -4.48 -7.96
C ALA A 64 8.96 -2.96 -7.98
N GLU A 65 8.83 -2.36 -9.16
CA GLU A 65 8.65 -0.92 -9.30
C GLU A 65 7.20 -0.58 -8.97
N ILE A 66 7.00 0.32 -8.01
CA ILE A 66 5.69 0.74 -7.54
C ILE A 66 5.28 2.01 -8.29
N GLN A 67 4.13 1.96 -8.96
CA GLN A 67 3.47 3.14 -9.51
C GLN A 67 2.20 3.44 -8.72
N PHE A 68 2.20 4.54 -7.99
CA PHE A 68 0.98 5.06 -7.38
C PHE A 68 0.13 5.81 -8.41
N VAL A 69 -1.19 5.70 -8.29
CA VAL A 69 -2.15 6.39 -9.15
C VAL A 69 -3.24 7.04 -8.28
N PRO A 70 -3.45 8.38 -8.36
CA PRO A 70 -2.71 9.32 -9.21
C PRO A 70 -1.26 9.58 -8.75
N GLU A 71 -1.03 9.57 -7.45
CA GLU A 71 0.28 9.75 -6.81
C GLU A 71 0.29 9.09 -5.42
N ARG A 72 1.45 9.04 -4.77
CA ARG A 72 1.54 8.55 -3.39
C ARG A 72 0.93 9.58 -2.45
N VAL A 73 -0.06 9.17 -1.67
CA VAL A 73 -0.62 9.97 -0.58
C VAL A 73 0.30 9.86 0.62
N VAL A 74 0.64 11.01 1.22
CA VAL A 74 1.50 11.15 2.40
C VAL A 74 0.76 11.93 3.47
N TRP A 75 1.12 11.76 4.74
CA TRP A 75 0.69 12.67 5.80
C TRP A 75 1.28 14.07 5.57
N ASP A 76 0.51 15.08 5.96
CA ASP A 76 0.93 16.48 5.85
C ASP A 76 2.06 16.86 6.80
#